data_AF-A0A6B1E8B0-F1
#
_entry.id   AF-A0A6B1E8B0-F1
#
_cell.length_a   1.000
_cell.length_b   1.000
_cell.length_c   1.000
_cell.angle_alpha   90.00
_cell.angle_beta   90.00
_cell.angle_gamma   90.00
#
_symmetry.space_group_name_H-M   'P 1'
#
loop_
_entity.id
_entity.type
_entity.pdbx_description
1 polymer ?
#
loop_
_entity_poly.entity_id
_entity_poly.type
_entity_poly.pdbx_seq_one_letter_code
_entity_poly.pdbx_strand_id
1 'polypeptide(L)'
;MNRILFAADCLDILKDSSAIPDASIDLIYLDPPFNSNSKYNLPFKGKDKNHKPVEAFVDIWKWSDQDAETLDDLQRDPRTRPLATIIKFAQDVEQMSGGAGRVHP
;
A
#
# COMPACT_ATOMS: atom_id res chain seq x y z
N MET A 1 28.99 -11.61 6.65
CA MET A 1 27.92 -10.60 6.67
C MET A 1 26.99 -10.91 5.52
N ASN A 2 25.80 -11.45 5.79
CA ASN A 2 24.78 -11.71 4.78
C ASN A 2 23.77 -10.56 4.83
N ARG A 3 23.94 -9.58 3.95
CA ARG A 3 22.94 -8.52 3.73
C ARG A 3 22.47 -8.66 2.29
N ILE A 4 21.18 -8.90 2.11
CA ILE A 4 20.56 -9.13 0.81
C ILE A 4 19.61 -7.97 0.55
N LEU A 5 19.66 -7.43 -0.66
CA LEU A 5 18.74 -6.41 -1.15
C LEU A 5 17.92 -7.02 -2.28
N PHE A 6 16.60 -6.99 -2.12
CA PHE A 6 15.66 -7.34 -3.17
C PHE A 6 15.08 -6.06 -3.77
N ALA A 7 15.15 -5.90 -5.09
CA ALA A 7 14.62 -4.75 -5.83
C ALA A 7 13.47 -5.21 -6.73
N ALA A 8 12.32 -5.51 -6.11
CA ALA A 8 11.12 -6.02 -6.77
C ALA A 8 9.88 -5.66 -5.92
N ASP A 9 8.70 -6.08 -6.37
CA ASP A 9 7.49 -6.01 -5.56
C ASP A 9 7.66 -6.81 -4.26
N CYS A 10 7.16 -6.28 -3.14
CA CYS A 10 7.38 -6.89 -1.85
C CYS A 10 6.60 -8.21 -1.68
N LEU A 11 5.39 -8.33 -2.26
CA LEU A 11 4.61 -9.56 -2.16
C LEU A 11 5.23 -10.69 -2.96
N ASP A 12 5.78 -10.39 -4.15
CA ASP A 12 6.47 -11.39 -4.97
C ASP A 12 7.67 -12.00 -4.22
N ILE A 13 8.47 -11.15 -3.59
CA ILE A 13 9.65 -11.59 -2.82
C ILE A 13 9.24 -12.33 -1.54
N LEU A 14 8.24 -11.84 -0.82
CA LEU A 14 7.79 -12.46 0.44
C LEU A 14 7.09 -13.81 0.23
N LYS A 15 6.48 -14.05 -0.94
CA LYS A 15 5.85 -15.32 -1.29
C LYS A 15 6.86 -16.38 -1.76
N ASP A 16 8.03 -15.97 -2.24
CA ASP A 16 9.06 -16.88 -2.71
C ASP A 16 9.88 -17.45 -1.54
N SER A 17 9.54 -18.67 -1.13
CA SER A 17 10.23 -19.37 -0.04
C SER A 17 11.70 -19.72 -0.36
N SER A 18 12.12 -19.64 -1.63
CA SER A 18 13.52 -19.76 -2.02
C SER A 18 14.30 -18.46 -1.80
N ALA A 19 13.63 -17.31 -1.90
CA ALA A 19 14.19 -16.00 -1.58
C ALA A 19 14.19 -15.73 -0.07
N ILE A 20 13.06 -15.99 0.60
CA ILE A 20 12.88 -15.81 2.04
C ILE A 20 12.28 -17.09 2.64
N PRO A 21 13.07 -17.92 3.34
CA PRO A 21 12.56 -19.16 3.92
C PRO A 21 11.50 -18.93 5.00
N ASP A 22 10.61 -19.90 5.17
CA ASP A 22 9.60 -19.87 6.23
C ASP A 22 10.23 -19.73 7.61
N ALA A 23 9.60 -18.94 8.49
CA ALA A 23 10.04 -18.72 9.87
C ALA A 23 11.51 -18.29 10.03
N SER A 24 12.07 -17.58 9.04
CA SER A 24 13.47 -17.14 9.04
C SER A 24 13.70 -15.69 9.48
N ILE A 25 12.62 -14.94 9.76
CA ILE A 25 12.67 -13.51 10.07
C ILE A 25 12.27 -13.26 11.53
N ASP A 26 13.21 -12.73 12.32
CA ASP A 26 12.98 -12.40 13.74
C ASP A 26 12.29 -11.03 13.94
N LEU A 27 12.56 -10.08 13.05
CA LEU A 27 12.08 -8.70 13.15
C LEU A 27 11.77 -8.13 11.78
N ILE A 28 10.60 -7.50 11.68
CA ILE A 28 10.15 -6.78 10.50
C ILE A 28 9.99 -5.30 10.86
N TYR A 29 10.62 -4.41 10.09
CA TYR A 29 10.37 -2.98 10.12
C TYR A 29 9.67 -2.57 8.82
N LEU A 30 8.46 -2.01 8.93
CA LEU A 30 7.68 -1.53 7.78
C LEU A 30 7.31 -0.07 8.01
N ASP A 31 7.60 0.76 7.02
CA ASP A 31 7.16 2.15 6.93
C ASP A 31 6.42 2.31 5.60
N PRO A 32 5.22 1.71 5.46
CA PRO A 32 4.48 1.76 4.22
C PRO A 32 4.02 3.19 3.94
N PRO A 33 3.86 3.57 2.67
CA PRO A 33 3.26 4.86 2.32
C PRO A 33 1.88 4.98 2.96
N PHE A 34 1.57 6.17 3.48
CA PHE A 34 0.24 6.44 4.01
C PHE A 34 -0.80 6.41 2.86
N ASN A 35 -2.10 6.39 3.16
CA ASN A 35 -3.13 6.66 2.13
C ASN A 35 -3.85 7.94 2.53
N SER A 36 -3.07 8.99 2.75
CA SER A 36 -3.53 10.22 3.40
C SER A 36 -4.23 11.19 2.45
N ASN A 37 -4.23 10.90 1.14
CA ASN A 37 -4.68 11.82 0.09
C ASN A 37 -3.94 13.17 0.10
N SER A 38 -2.75 13.21 0.72
CA SER A 38 -1.92 14.39 0.80
C SER A 38 -1.19 14.63 -0.53
N LYS A 39 -1.14 15.89 -0.96
CA LYS A 39 -0.36 16.32 -2.12
C LYS A 39 1.01 16.79 -1.66
N TYR A 40 2.04 16.06 -2.03
CA TYR A 40 3.42 16.47 -1.76
C TYR A 40 3.93 17.26 -2.97
N ASN A 41 4.26 18.54 -2.75
CA ASN A 41 4.84 19.39 -3.78
C ASN A 41 6.33 19.56 -3.53
N LEU A 42 7.16 19.43 -4.55
CA LEU A 42 8.60 19.71 -4.43
C LEU A 42 8.82 21.23 -4.43
N PRO A 43 9.40 21.81 -3.37
CA PRO A 43 9.73 23.22 -3.36
C PRO A 43 11.04 23.45 -4.13
N PHE A 44 10.96 23.57 -5.47
CA PHE A 44 12.11 24.04 -6.25
C PHE A 44 12.31 25.55 -6.02
N LYS A 45 13.39 25.94 -5.34
CA LYS A 45 13.86 27.33 -5.26
C LYS A 45 14.80 27.64 -6.45
N GLY A 46 14.22 28.06 -7.58
CA GLY A 46 14.97 28.79 -8.62
C GLY A 46 15.22 30.24 -8.19
N LYS A 47 16.26 30.90 -8.71
CA LYS A 47 16.60 32.31 -8.41
C LYS A 47 15.57 33.33 -8.95
N ASP A 48 14.51 32.85 -9.60
CA ASP A 48 13.59 33.65 -10.40
C ASP A 48 12.20 33.62 -9.76
N LYS A 49 11.60 34.79 -9.56
CA LYS A 49 10.39 35.02 -8.74
C LYS A 49 9.08 34.42 -9.29
N ASN A 50 9.13 33.71 -10.42
CA ASN A 50 7.96 33.19 -11.15
C ASN A 50 7.86 31.65 -11.18
N HIS A 51 8.36 30.95 -10.16
CA HIS A 51 8.27 29.48 -10.13
C HIS A 51 6.99 28.99 -9.46
N LYS A 52 6.21 28.18 -10.19
CA LYS A 52 5.06 27.44 -9.65
C LYS A 52 5.56 26.10 -9.06
N PRO A 53 5.06 25.67 -7.88
CA PRO A 53 5.36 24.36 -7.33
C PRO A 53 5.04 23.24 -8.34
N VAL A 54 5.89 22.21 -8.37
CA VAL A 54 5.64 20.99 -9.15
C VAL A 54 5.09 19.93 -8.19
N GLU A 55 3.94 19.35 -8.52
CA GLU A 55 3.36 18.22 -7.80
C GLU A 55 4.32 17.03 -7.90
N ALA A 56 4.83 16.56 -6.77
CA ALA A 56 5.82 15.48 -6.71
C ALA A 56 5.14 14.12 -6.87
N PHE A 57 4.08 13.91 -6.09
CA PHE A 57 3.13 12.81 -6.19
C PHE A 57 1.94 13.07 -5.26
N VAL A 58 0.84 12.34 -5.50
CA VAL A 58 -0.30 12.28 -4.58
C VAL A 58 -0.31 10.92 -3.93
N ASP A 59 -0.41 10.91 -2.61
CA ASP A 59 -0.43 9.71 -1.78
C ASP A 59 -1.83 9.07 -1.82
N ILE A 60 -2.15 8.46 -2.96
CA ILE A 60 -3.43 7.79 -3.23
C ILE A 60 -3.17 6.36 -3.69
N TRP A 61 -3.70 5.42 -2.93
CA TRP A 61 -3.84 4.03 -3.34
C TRP A 61 -5.29 3.79 -3.72
N LYS A 62 -5.51 3.07 -4.82
CA LYS A 62 -6.84 2.66 -5.25
C LYS A 62 -6.85 1.15 -5.36
N TRP A 63 -7.94 0.56 -4.88
CA TRP A 63 -8.18 -0.86 -5.09
C TRP A 63 -8.23 -1.17 -6.58
N SER A 64 -7.41 -2.13 -7.00
CA SER A 64 -7.31 -2.60 -8.38
C SER A 64 -7.86 -4.01 -8.54
N ASP A 65 -7.99 -4.47 -9.78
CA ASP A 65 -8.39 -5.85 -10.07
C ASP A 65 -7.36 -6.86 -9.53
N GLN A 66 -6.07 -6.51 -9.54
CA GLN A 66 -5.01 -7.36 -9.00
C GLN A 66 -5.10 -7.53 -7.47
N ASP A 67 -5.54 -6.47 -6.77
CA ASP A 67 -5.78 -6.53 -5.32
C ASP A 67 -6.96 -7.44 -5.01
N ALA A 68 -8.02 -7.39 -5.83
CA ALA A 68 -9.17 -8.27 -5.71
C ALA A 68 -8.78 -9.75 -5.89
N GLU A 69 -7.98 -10.06 -6.91
CA GLU A 69 -7.45 -11.40 -7.14
C GLU A 69 -6.60 -11.89 -5.96
N THR A 70 -5.73 -11.02 -5.44
CA THR A 70 -4.88 -11.35 -4.28
C THR A 70 -5.71 -11.64 -3.03
N LEU A 71 -6.75 -10.86 -2.77
CA LEU A 71 -7.66 -11.10 -1.66
C LEU A 71 -8.38 -12.45 -1.79
N ASP A 72 -8.80 -12.79 -3.01
CA ASP A 72 -9.41 -14.06 -3.34
C ASP A 72 -8.48 -15.24 -3.03
N ASP A 73 -7.20 -15.13 -3.38
CA ASP A 73 -6.19 -16.13 -3.07
C ASP A 73 -5.96 -16.29 -1.56
N LEU A 74 -5.90 -15.18 -0.82
CA LEU A 74 -5.81 -15.22 0.64
C LEU A 74 -7.03 -15.88 1.28
N GLN A 75 -8.21 -15.74 0.68
CA GLN A 75 -9.42 -16.36 1.20
C GLN A 75 -9.44 -17.89 0.97
N ARG A 76 -8.80 -18.37 -0.10
CA ARG A 76 -8.77 -19.80 -0.47
C ARG A 76 -7.82 -20.62 0.41
N ASP A 77 -6.72 -20.04 0.89
CA ASP A 77 -5.78 -20.73 1.77
C ASP A 77 -6.20 -20.60 3.26
N PRO A 78 -6.46 -21.72 3.97
CA PRO A 78 -6.81 -21.69 5.38
C PRO A 78 -5.85 -20.93 6.29
N ARG A 79 -4.55 -20.87 5.94
CA ARG A 79 -3.50 -20.19 6.72
C ARG A 79 -3.62 -18.67 6.65
N THR A 80 -4.09 -18.15 5.52
CA THR A 80 -4.17 -16.71 5.25
C THR A 80 -5.60 -16.17 5.27
N ARG A 81 -6.62 -17.06 5.31
CA ARG A 81 -8.04 -16.68 5.40
C ARG A 81 -8.39 -15.71 6.56
N PRO A 82 -7.78 -15.80 7.76
CA PRO A 82 -8.00 -14.79 8.80
C PRO A 82 -7.58 -13.39 8.35
N LEU A 83 -6.45 -13.28 7.64
CA LEU A 83 -5.98 -12.01 7.07
C LEU A 83 -6.95 -11.49 6.00
N ALA A 84 -7.46 -12.36 5.11
CA ALA A 84 -8.46 -11.98 4.13
C ALA A 84 -9.72 -11.38 4.78
N THR A 85 -10.12 -11.92 5.94
CA THR A 85 -11.27 -11.41 6.70
C THR A 85 -11.02 -9.99 7.24
N ILE A 86 -9.81 -9.73 7.75
CA ILE A 86 -9.41 -8.39 8.22
C ILE A 86 -9.37 -7.39 7.08
N ILE A 87 -8.79 -7.76 5.93
CA ILE A 87 -8.73 -6.90 4.74
C ILE A 87 -10.14 -6.54 4.28
N LYS A 88 -11.03 -7.53 4.15
CA LYS A 88 -12.42 -7.29 3.74
C LYS A 88 -13.16 -6.36 4.71
N PHE A 89 -12.96 -6.55 6.01
CA PHE A 89 -13.52 -5.64 7.01
C PHE A 89 -13.00 -4.20 6.84
N ALA A 90 -11.71 -4.01 6.63
CA ALA A 90 -11.13 -2.68 6.39
C ALA A 90 -11.71 -2.01 5.13
N GLN A 91 -11.88 -2.77 4.04
CA GLN A 91 -12.52 -2.27 2.82
C GLN A 91 -13.97 -1.83 3.04
N ASP A 92 -14.74 -2.64 3.77
CA ASP A 92 -16.14 -2.33 4.08
C ASP A 92 -16.22 -1.02 4.89
N VAL A 93 -15.33 -0.84 5.87
CA VAL A 93 -15.24 0.39 6.68
C VAL A 93 -14.91 1.60 5.80
N GLU A 94 -13.92 1.49 4.91
CA GLU A 94 -13.55 2.59 4.00
C GLU A 94 -14.72 3.00 3.09
N GLN A 95 -15.42 2.02 2.49
CA GLN A 95 -16.58 2.28 1.63
C GLN A 95 -17.75 2.94 2.40
N MET A 96 -17.97 2.57 3.65
CA MET A 96 -18.98 3.20 4.51
C MET A 96 -18.61 4.66 4.84
N SER A 97 -17.34 4.93 5.16
CA SER A 97 -16.86 6.29 5.44
C SER A 97 -16.87 7.22 4.21
N GLY A 98 -16.76 6.67 3.00
CA GLY A 98 -16.93 7.42 1.75
C GLY A 98 -18.37 7.86 1.43
N GLY A 99 -19.38 7.32 2.13
CA GLY A 99 -20.81 7.57 1.89
C GLY A 99 -21.41 8.81 2.57
N ALA A 100 -20.72 9.42 3.55
CA ALA A 100 -21.27 10.51 4.37
C ALA A 100 -21.13 11.92 3.75
N GLY A 101 -20.86 12.03 2.44
CA GLY A 101 -20.43 13.29 1.79
C GLY A 101 -21.25 13.80 0.62
N ARG A 102 -22.45 13.28 0.34
CA ARG A 102 -23.33 13.84 -0.70
C ARG A 102 -24.79 13.89 -0.26
N VAL A 103 -25.10 14.91 0.53
CA VAL A 103 -26.43 15.53 0.49
C VAL A 103 -26.19 17.03 0.51
N HIS A 104 -26.47 17.70 -0.59
CA HIS A 104 -27.08 19.03 -0.65
C HIS A 104 -27.49 19.34 -2.11
N PRO A 105 -28.53 20.17 -2.27
CA PRO A 105 -29.64 20.01 -3.23
C PRO A 105 -29.35 20.42 -4.67
#